data_AF-A0A816CW04-F1
#
_entry.id   AF-A0A816CW04-F1
#
_cell.length_a   1.000
_cell.length_b   1.000
_cell.length_c   1.000
_cell.angle_alpha   90.00
_cell.angle_beta   90.00
_cell.angle_gamma   90.00
#
_symmetry.space_group_name_H-M   'P 1'
#
loop_
_entity.id
_entity.type
_entity.pdbx_description
1 polymer ?
#
loop_
_entity_poly.entity_id
_entity_poly.type
_entity_poly.pdbx_seq_one_letter_code
_entity_poly.pdbx_strand_id
1 'polypeptide(L)'
;MIVDINTLGNHYSVSLVAATFLSRIIFIGFSWSYGTVMTQFKKQKAMISNTELSWIGSIGQSFGGFLASLILFLARRYGYQILFILSLIICVISLLASSTIDNLHWILLTYSIPYGFANSAIFILGTLVCGLYYPVNQYSCY
;
A
#
# COMPACT_ATOMS: atom_id res chain seq x y z
N MET A 1 -5.46 12.01 38.10
CA MET A 1 -5.82 10.62 37.77
C MET A 1 -4.99 10.24 36.56
N ILE A 2 -3.77 9.74 36.82
CA ILE A 2 -2.83 9.31 35.79
C ILE A 2 -3.29 7.92 35.41
N VAL A 3 -3.94 7.80 34.25
CA VAL A 3 -4.24 6.49 33.67
C VAL A 3 -2.91 5.90 33.27
N ASP A 4 -2.59 4.72 33.80
CA ASP A 4 -1.43 3.93 33.39
C ASP A 4 -1.53 3.59 31.89
N ILE A 5 -0.87 4.42 31.08
CA ILE A 5 -0.74 4.28 29.62
C ILE A 5 0.06 3.01 29.25
N ASN A 6 0.80 2.44 30.20
CA ASN A 6 1.79 1.38 29.96
C ASN A 6 1.20 -0.03 29.79
N THR A 7 0.01 -0.33 30.31
CA THR A 7 -0.58 -1.68 30.23
C THR A 7 -1.73 -1.78 29.24
N LEU A 8 -2.56 -0.74 29.09
CA LEU A 8 -3.59 -0.67 28.06
C LEU A 8 -3.01 -0.30 26.68
N GLY A 9 -1.95 0.52 26.62
CA GLY A 9 -1.28 0.86 25.36
C GLY A 9 -0.62 -0.34 24.67
N ASN A 10 -0.18 -1.35 25.43
CA ASN A 10 0.63 -2.45 24.90
C ASN A 10 -0.17 -3.39 23.97
N HIS A 11 -1.41 -3.76 24.32
CA HIS A 11 -2.24 -4.63 23.48
C HIS A 11 -2.69 -3.97 22.18
N TYR A 12 -3.10 -2.69 22.23
CA TYR A 12 -3.54 -1.96 21.05
C TYR A 12 -2.37 -1.61 20.13
N SER A 13 -1.20 -1.23 20.67
CA SER A 13 0.00 -0.98 19.87
C SER A 13 0.49 -2.24 19.16
N VAL A 14 0.55 -3.38 19.84
CA VAL A 14 0.96 -4.66 19.24
C VAL A 14 -0.04 -5.10 18.15
N SER A 15 -1.35 -4.96 18.42
CA SER A 15 -2.39 -5.27 17.42
C SER A 15 -2.28 -4.39 16.17
N LEU A 16 -2.04 -3.09 16.35
CA LEU A 16 -1.88 -2.14 15.25
C LEU A 16 -0.63 -2.43 14.41
N VAL A 17 0.50 -2.73 15.05
CA VAL A 17 1.75 -3.11 14.37
C VAL A 17 1.59 -4.45 13.65
N ALA A 18 0.92 -5.43 14.27
CA ALA A 18 0.62 -6.69 13.61
C ALA A 18 -0.27 -6.48 12.38
N ALA A 19 -1.28 -5.60 12.46
CA ALA A 19 -2.16 -5.27 11.35
C ALA A 19 -1.42 -4.58 10.19
N THR A 20 -0.54 -3.62 10.47
CA THR A 20 0.27 -2.95 9.44
C THR A 20 1.30 -3.89 8.82
N PHE A 21 1.84 -4.84 9.59
CA PHE A 21 2.75 -5.85 9.09
C PHE A 21 2.04 -6.87 8.19
N LEU A 22 0.89 -7.39 8.63
CA LEU A 22 0.06 -8.31 7.86
C LEU A 22 -0.40 -7.68 6.55
N SER A 23 -0.87 -6.43 6.58
CA SER A 23 -1.25 -5.73 5.35
C SER A 23 -0.05 -5.68 4.40
N ARG A 24 1.12 -5.24 4.86
CA ARG A 24 2.33 -5.16 4.02
C ARG A 24 2.73 -6.48 3.37
N ILE A 25 2.66 -7.60 4.09
CA ILE A 25 2.95 -8.92 3.52
C ILE A 25 2.02 -9.20 2.34
N ILE A 26 0.72 -8.96 2.52
CA ILE A 26 -0.29 -9.15 1.47
C ILE A 26 0.02 -8.27 0.26
N PHE A 27 0.35 -6.99 0.49
CA PHE A 27 0.66 -6.02 -0.58
C PHE A 27 1.92 -6.36 -1.37
N ILE A 28 2.98 -6.76 -0.68
CA ILE A 28 4.20 -7.25 -1.33
C ILE A 28 3.86 -8.52 -2.12
N GLY A 29 3.08 -9.44 -1.54
CA GLY A 29 2.59 -10.63 -2.23
C GLY A 29 1.90 -10.33 -3.55
N PHE A 30 0.96 -9.38 -3.58
CA PHE A 30 0.29 -8.94 -4.81
C PHE A 30 1.26 -8.32 -5.83
N SER A 31 2.16 -7.47 -5.35
CA SER A 31 3.17 -6.80 -6.18
C SER A 31 4.08 -7.79 -6.91
N TRP A 32 4.52 -8.84 -6.22
CA TRP A 32 5.34 -9.90 -6.82
C TRP A 32 4.52 -10.88 -7.65
N SER A 33 3.25 -11.10 -7.30
CA SER A 33 2.34 -11.95 -8.07
C SER A 33 2.02 -11.38 -9.45
N TYR A 34 2.14 -10.06 -9.65
CA TYR A 34 1.96 -9.41 -10.96
C TYR A 34 2.79 -10.07 -12.07
N GLY A 35 4.01 -10.51 -11.77
CA GLY A 35 4.88 -11.18 -12.74
C GLY A 35 4.26 -12.48 -13.28
N THR A 36 3.57 -13.25 -12.44
CA THR A 36 2.88 -14.48 -12.86
C THR A 36 1.62 -14.16 -13.66
N VAL A 37 0.85 -13.15 -13.25
CA VAL A 37 -0.36 -12.68 -13.92
C VAL A 37 -0.05 -12.21 -15.34
N MET A 38 1.05 -11.49 -15.53
CA MET A 38 1.53 -11.04 -16.85
C MET A 38 1.71 -12.21 -17.83
N THR A 39 2.25 -13.34 -17.37
CA THR A 39 2.46 -14.52 -18.23
C THR A 39 1.16 -15.15 -18.69
N GLN A 40 0.11 -15.10 -17.86
CA GLN A 40 -1.22 -15.62 -18.20
C GLN A 40 -1.97 -14.69 -19.15
N PHE A 41 -1.91 -13.38 -18.93
CA PHE A 41 -2.45 -12.39 -19.86
C PHE A 41 -1.86 -12.53 -21.27
N LYS A 42 -0.56 -12.77 -21.36
CA LYS A 42 0.10 -13.02 -22.64
C LYS A 42 -0.38 -14.30 -23.32
N LYS A 43 -0.60 -15.38 -22.56
CA LYS A 43 -1.13 -16.65 -23.11
C LYS A 43 -2.55 -16.47 -23.67
N GLN A 44 -3.38 -15.68 -23.00
CA GLN A 44 -4.75 -15.40 -23.45
C GLN A 44 -4.81 -14.39 -24.60
N LYS A 45 -3.89 -13.42 -24.66
CA LYS A 45 -3.85 -12.38 -25.70
C LYS A 45 -2.45 -12.30 -26.32
N ALA A 46 -2.21 -13.19 -27.29
CA ALA A 46 -0.92 -13.35 -27.95
C ALA A 46 -0.38 -12.08 -28.65
N MET A 47 -1.23 -11.10 -28.96
CA MET A 47 -0.83 -9.83 -29.60
C MET A 47 -0.29 -8.75 -28.64
N ILE A 48 -0.39 -8.93 -27.31
CA ILE A 48 0.08 -7.89 -26.38
C ILE A 48 1.60 -7.98 -26.20
N SER A 49 2.28 -6.83 -26.29
CA SER A 49 3.71 -6.75 -26.06
C SER A 49 4.07 -6.93 -24.59
N ASN A 50 5.10 -7.72 -24.30
CA ASN A 50 5.71 -7.84 -22.97
C ASN A 50 6.07 -6.48 -22.38
N THR A 51 6.48 -5.55 -23.25
CA THR A 51 6.92 -4.22 -22.86
C THR A 51 5.77 -3.42 -22.27
N GLU A 52 4.58 -3.49 -22.87
CA GLU A 52 3.39 -2.75 -22.40
C GLU A 52 2.89 -3.26 -21.05
N LEU A 53 2.85 -4.59 -20.86
CA LEU A 53 2.54 -5.19 -19.56
C LEU A 53 3.59 -4.84 -18.50
N SER A 54 4.88 -4.87 -18.85
CA SER A 54 5.95 -4.47 -17.93
C SER A 54 5.80 -3.02 -17.50
N TRP A 55 5.45 -2.12 -18.43
CA TRP A 55 5.17 -0.71 -18.12
C TRP A 55 4.03 -0.54 -17.12
N ILE A 56 2.93 -1.30 -17.25
CA ILE A 56 1.79 -1.25 -16.31
C ILE A 56 2.24 -1.58 -14.89
N GLY A 57 3.01 -2.66 -14.73
CA GLY A 57 3.57 -3.06 -13.43
C GLY A 57 4.56 -2.02 -12.88
N SER A 58 5.49 -1.56 -13.72
CA SER A 58 6.49 -0.56 -13.33
C SER A 58 5.89 0.77 -12.94
N ILE A 59 4.86 1.25 -13.66
CA ILE A 59 4.14 2.48 -13.30
C ILE A 59 3.44 2.30 -11.96
N GLY A 60 2.77 1.17 -11.73
CA GLY A 60 2.11 0.89 -10.46
C GLY A 60 3.07 0.90 -9.27
N GLN A 61 4.27 0.33 -9.43
CA GLN A 61 5.28 0.35 -8.37
C GLN A 61 5.97 1.72 -8.21
N SER A 62 6.26 2.39 -9.33
CA SER A 62 7.03 3.66 -9.34
C SER A 62 6.21 4.86 -8.88
N PHE A 63 4.89 4.86 -9.14
CA PHE A 63 3.98 5.89 -8.64
C PHE A 63 4.04 6.00 -7.12
N GLY A 64 4.38 4.89 -6.47
CA GLY A 64 4.50 4.88 -5.03
C GLY A 64 5.53 5.87 -4.49
N GLY A 65 6.74 5.90 -5.05
CA GLY A 65 7.80 6.79 -4.55
C GLY A 65 7.51 8.27 -4.79
N PHE A 66 6.93 8.58 -5.94
CA PHE A 66 6.69 9.97 -6.37
C PHE A 66 5.62 10.68 -5.52
N LEU A 67 4.60 9.94 -5.07
CA LEU A 67 3.47 10.48 -4.30
C LEU A 67 3.74 10.56 -2.79
N ALA A 68 4.93 10.16 -2.33
CA ALA A 68 5.25 10.08 -0.91
C ALA A 68 5.04 11.41 -0.17
N SER A 69 5.56 12.51 -0.72
CA SER A 69 5.42 13.85 -0.12
C SER A 69 3.96 14.31 -0.09
N LEU A 70 3.19 13.98 -1.12
CA LEU A 70 1.76 14.31 -1.20
C LEU A 70 0.97 13.54 -0.13
N ILE A 71 1.23 12.24 -0.01
CA ILE A 71 0.60 11.37 0.99
C ILE A 71 0.88 11.90 2.39
N LEU A 72 2.13 12.29 2.70
CA LEU A 72 2.50 12.85 3.99
C LEU A 72 1.76 14.17 4.29
N PHE A 73 1.63 15.03 3.29
CA PHE A 73 0.87 16.27 3.42
C PHE A 73 -0.61 16.01 3.72
N LEU A 74 -1.24 15.08 2.99
CA LEU A 74 -2.62 14.66 3.25
C LEU A 74 -2.76 14.03 4.65
N ALA A 75 -1.80 13.19 5.05
CA ALA A 75 -1.84 12.50 6.33
C ALA A 75 -1.74 13.46 7.52
N ARG A 76 -0.95 14.52 7.40
CA ARG A 76 -0.86 15.58 8.41
C ARG A 76 -2.16 16.35 8.54
N ARG A 77 -2.92 16.53 7.45
CA ARG A 77 -4.17 17.31 7.44
C ARG A 77 -5.40 16.51 7.86
N TYR A 78 -5.49 15.25 7.43
CA TYR A 78 -6.67 14.39 7.63
C TYR A 78 -6.48 13.30 8.70
N GLY A 79 -5.25 13.11 9.19
CA GLY A 79 -4.90 12.07 10.16
C GLY A 79 -4.37 10.79 9.49
N TYR A 80 -3.31 10.24 10.07
CA TYR A 80 -2.59 9.08 9.53
C TYR A 80 -3.46 7.80 9.48
N GLN A 81 -4.28 7.56 10.50
CA GLN A 81 -5.12 6.37 10.60
C GLN A 81 -6.25 6.36 9.57
N ILE A 82 -6.93 7.49 9.39
CA ILE A 82 -8.04 7.62 8.42
C ILE A 82 -7.50 7.43 7.01
N LEU A 83 -6.37 8.09 6.69
CA LEU A 83 -5.76 7.97 5.37
C LEU A 83 -5.28 6.53 5.09
N PHE A 84 -4.80 5.81 6.11
CA PHE A 84 -4.41 4.41 5.98
C PHE A 84 -5.61 3.51 5.64
N ILE A 85 -6.73 3.65 6.34
CA ILE A 85 -7.96 2.88 6.07
C ILE A 85 -8.50 3.20 4.67
N LEU A 86 -8.54 4.49 4.29
CA LEU A 86 -8.96 4.91 2.95
C LEU A 86 -8.07 4.30 1.86
N SER A 87 -6.76 4.23 2.10
CA SER A 87 -5.82 3.63 1.15
C SER A 87 -6.07 2.14 0.97
N LEU A 88 -6.40 1.41 2.04
CA LEU A 88 -6.79 0.00 1.95
C LEU A 88 -8.05 -0.17 1.08
N ILE A 89 -9.07 0.67 1.29
CA ILE A 89 -10.32 0.64 0.51
C ILE A 89 -10.03 0.94 -0.96
N ILE A 90 -9.24 1.98 -1.26
CA ILE A 90 -8.84 2.33 -2.63
C ILE A 90 -8.12 1.17 -3.30
N CYS A 91 -7.25 0.45 -2.59
CA CYS A 91 -6.60 -0.73 -3.14
C CYS A 91 -7.60 -1.83 -3.48
N VAL A 92 -8.52 -2.17 -2.57
CA VAL A 92 -9.50 -3.24 -2.81
C VAL A 92 -10.36 -2.90 -4.02
N ILE A 93 -10.79 -1.63 -4.13
CA ILE A 93 -11.55 -1.13 -5.28
C ILE A 93 -10.71 -1.23 -6.56
N SER A 94 -9.43 -0.86 -6.52
CA SER A 94 -8.53 -0.96 -7.68
C SER A 94 -8.34 -2.41 -8.16
N LEU A 95 -8.14 -3.35 -7.25
CA LEU A 95 -8.01 -4.77 -7.57
C LEU A 95 -9.31 -5.36 -8.14
N LEU A 96 -10.46 -5.02 -7.53
CA LEU A 96 -11.77 -5.46 -8.01
C LEU A 96 -12.10 -4.85 -9.39
N ALA A 97 -11.83 -3.56 -9.58
CA ALA A 97 -12.02 -2.90 -10.86
C ALA A 97 -11.10 -3.49 -11.93
N SER A 98 -9.85 -3.82 -11.59
CA SER A 98 -8.94 -4.48 -12.52
C SER A 98 -9.36 -5.91 -12.88
N SER A 99 -10.17 -6.57 -12.04
CA SER A 99 -10.61 -7.95 -12.29
C SER A 99 -11.70 -8.05 -13.36
N THR A 100 -12.44 -6.97 -13.64
CA THR A 100 -13.57 -6.99 -14.59
C THR A 100 -13.22 -6.42 -15.96
N ILE A 101 -11.98 -5.96 -16.13
CA ILE A 101 -11.54 -5.22 -17.31
C ILE A 101 -10.60 -6.09 -18.13
N ASP A 102 -11.01 -6.39 -19.37
CA ASP A 102 -10.20 -7.16 -20.31
C ASP A 102 -9.29 -6.27 -21.18
N ASN A 103 -9.48 -4.94 -21.17
CA ASN A 103 -8.73 -4.01 -22.01
C ASN A 103 -7.47 -3.50 -21.32
N LEU A 104 -6.33 -3.61 -22.01
CA LEU A 104 -5.01 -3.30 -21.46
C LEU A 104 -4.86 -1.83 -21.01
N HIS A 105 -5.34 -0.88 -21.82
CA HIS A 105 -5.30 0.55 -21.48
C HIS A 105 -6.14 0.88 -20.26
N TRP A 106 -7.26 0.18 -20.07
CA TRP A 106 -8.12 0.36 -18.91
C TRP A 106 -7.48 -0.26 -17.67
N ILE A 107 -6.82 -1.41 -17.79
CA ILE A 107 -6.01 -2.00 -16.69
C ILE A 107 -4.92 -1.02 -16.24
N LEU A 108 -4.22 -0.34 -17.16
CA LEU A 108 -3.22 0.67 -16.79
C LEU A 108 -3.83 1.78 -15.91
N LEU A 109 -5.06 2.22 -16.22
CA LEU A 109 -5.71 3.31 -15.49
C LEU A 109 -6.35 2.86 -14.18
N THR A 110 -6.96 1.67 -14.15
CA THR A 110 -7.69 1.14 -12.98
C THR A 110 -6.82 0.36 -12.00
N TYR A 111 -5.69 -0.19 -12.47
CA TYR A 111 -4.69 -0.83 -11.64
C TYR A 111 -3.56 0.14 -11.31
N SER A 112 -2.70 0.52 -12.27
CA SER A 112 -1.41 1.14 -11.96
C SER A 112 -1.51 2.42 -11.12
N ILE A 113 -2.40 3.35 -11.46
CA ILE A 113 -2.51 4.63 -10.75
C ILE A 113 -3.08 4.46 -9.33
N PRO A 114 -4.32 3.95 -9.15
CA PRO A 114 -4.92 3.83 -7.82
C PRO A 114 -4.23 2.79 -6.95
N TYR A 115 -3.78 1.65 -7.51
CA TYR A 115 -2.97 0.66 -6.78
C TYR A 115 -1.64 1.26 -6.35
N GLY A 116 -0.95 2.00 -7.23
CA GLY A 116 0.33 2.63 -6.91
C GLY A 116 0.23 3.67 -5.80
N PHE A 117 -0.81 4.51 -5.83
CA PHE A 117 -1.09 5.46 -4.75
C PHE A 117 -1.36 4.72 -3.43
N ALA A 118 -2.26 3.73 -3.45
CA ALA A 118 -2.63 2.98 -2.26
C ALA A 118 -1.46 2.21 -1.65
N ASN A 119 -0.67 1.52 -2.48
CA ASN A 119 0.50 0.76 -2.07
C ASN A 119 1.49 1.64 -1.31
N SER A 120 1.76 2.85 -1.82
CA SER A 120 2.66 3.75 -1.13
C SER A 120 2.10 4.39 0.11
N ALA A 121 0.81 4.74 0.11
CA ALA A 121 0.20 5.29 1.29
C ALA A 121 0.24 4.27 2.43
N ILE A 122 -0.05 3.00 2.13
CA ILE A 122 0.04 1.90 3.11
C ILE A 122 1.48 1.69 3.57
N PHE A 123 2.46 1.78 2.67
CA PHE A 123 3.86 1.66 3.05
C PHE A 123 4.30 2.80 3.97
N ILE A 124 4.14 4.05 3.57
CA ILE A 124 4.62 5.22 4.32
C ILE A 124 3.88 5.38 5.65
N LEU A 125 2.55 5.34 5.61
CA LEU A 125 1.73 5.48 6.81
C LEU A 125 1.93 4.30 7.75
N GLY A 126 2.07 3.08 7.21
CA GLY A 126 2.40 1.91 8.01
C GLY A 126 3.72 2.06 8.77
N THR A 127 4.79 2.56 8.11
CA THR A 127 6.07 2.82 8.81
C THR A 127 5.90 3.87 9.90
N LEU A 128 5.23 4.98 9.60
CA LEU A 128 5.04 6.09 10.54
C LEU A 128 4.22 5.67 11.76
N VAL A 129 3.12 4.95 11.53
CA VAL A 129 2.29 4.41 12.60
C VAL A 129 3.10 3.45 13.47
N CYS A 130 3.88 2.54 12.89
CA CYS A 130 4.78 1.69 13.67
C CYS A 130 5.79 2.50 14.51
N GLY A 131 6.38 3.56 13.95
CA GLY A 131 7.33 4.41 14.67
C GLY A 131 6.71 5.24 15.80
N LEU A 132 5.43 5.60 15.69
CA LEU A 132 4.70 6.34 16.73
C LEU A 132 4.25 5.45 17.89
N TYR A 133 3.83 4.21 17.61
CA TYR A 133 3.28 3.29 18.62
C TYR A 133 4.32 2.35 19.23
N TYR A 134 5.45 2.14 18.55
CA TYR A 134 6.58 1.36 19.03
C TYR A 134 7.80 2.29 19.17
N PRO A 135 7.86 3.12 20.23
CA PRO A 135 9.06 3.91 20.48
C PRO A 135 10.19 2.92 20.79
N VAL A 136 11.07 2.71 19.82
CA VAL A 136 12.45 2.32 20.13
C VAL A 136 12.92 3.38 21.11
N ASN A 137 13.41 2.99 22.30
CA ASN A 137 13.99 3.86 23.33
C ASN A 137 14.83 5.02 22.73
N GLN A 138 14.20 6.11 22.29
CA GLN A 138 14.90 7.28 21.75
C GLN A 138 15.45 8.16 22.88
N TYR A 139 15.21 7.77 24.14
CA TYR A 139 15.77 8.40 25.33
C TYR A 139 17.14 7.84 25.75
N SER A 140 17.80 6.99 24.95
CA SER A 140 19.09 6.38 25.33
C SER A 140 20.34 7.04 24.75
N CYS A 141 20.28 8.15 24.02
CA CYS A 141 21.50 8.91 23.66
C CYS A 141 21.22 10.39 23.39
N TYR A 142 21.68 11.21 24.34
CA TYR A 142 21.88 12.67 24.37
C TYR A 142 20.66 13.57 24.65
#